data_AF-A0AAE0KL18-F1
#
_entry.id   AF-A0AAE0KL18-F1
#
_cell.length_a   1.000
_cell.length_b   1.000
_cell.length_c   1.000
_cell.angle_alpha   90.00
_cell.angle_beta   90.00
_cell.angle_gamma   90.00
#
_symmetry.space_group_name_H-M   'P 1'
#
loop_
_entity.id
_entity.type
_entity.pdbx_description
1 polymer ?
#
loop_
_entity_poly.entity_id
_entity_poly.type
_entity_poly.pdbx_seq_one_letter_code
_entity_poly.pdbx_strand_id
1 'polypeptide(L)'
;MILTDLFSIILRLAELAFACVVAGLTGSYLHQVDGVSSWSVGRHIYTEVVAGLSILLSIIWLIPFSSSFIHWPADLFISILWFVSFGLLVDWLNGSCGNVFNWEGISLHRTNSCSEWKAIVAFAFLSAIVWLASAILGFFWVHRRTATHSTVPVTRRRRWYRSRV
;
A
#
# COMPACT_ATOMS: atom_id res chain seq x y z
N MET A 1 -3.98 4.28 23.06
CA MET A 1 -3.30 5.26 22.18
C MET A 1 -1.93 4.74 21.76
N ILE A 2 -1.09 4.23 22.67
CA ILE A 2 0.22 3.65 22.30
C ILE A 2 0.12 2.41 21.38
N LEU A 3 -0.82 1.50 21.63
CA LEU A 3 -0.95 0.26 20.82
C LEU A 3 -1.32 0.55 19.36
N THR A 4 -2.15 1.57 19.11
CA THR A 4 -2.55 1.98 17.76
C THR A 4 -1.41 2.68 17.03
N ASP A 5 -0.60 3.45 17.75
CA ASP A 5 0.56 4.14 17.18
C ASP A 5 1.64 3.10 16.82
N LEU A 6 1.88 2.12 17.71
CA LEU A 6 2.82 1.02 17.45
C LEU A 6 2.39 0.17 16.25
N PHE A 7 1.11 -0.20 16.16
CA PHE A 7 0.59 -0.99 15.03
C PHE A 7 0.69 -0.20 13.71
N SER A 8 0.44 1.11 13.74
CA SER A 8 0.59 1.97 12.56
C SER A 8 2.05 2.05 12.10
N ILE A 9 3.00 2.17 13.03
CA ILE A 9 4.44 2.19 12.71
C ILE A 9 4.88 0.86 12.08
N ILE A 10 4.44 -0.28 12.63
CA ILE A 10 4.77 -1.60 12.09
C ILE A 10 4.18 -1.78 10.69
N LEU A 11 2.93 -1.35 10.46
CA LEU A 11 2.33 -1.39 9.13
C LEU A 11 3.10 -0.55 8.12
N ARG A 12 3.51 0.69 8.47
CA ARG A 12 4.33 1.53 7.58
C ARG A 12 5.69 0.90 7.24
N LEU A 13 6.33 0.25 8.22
CA LEU A 13 7.57 -0.51 7.98
C LEU A 13 7.35 -1.71 7.06
N ALA A 14 6.23 -2.41 7.23
CA ALA A 14 5.85 -3.53 6.37
C ALA A 14 5.55 -3.07 4.94
N GLU A 15 4.81 -1.97 4.75
CA GLU A 15 4.55 -1.34 3.44
C GLU A 15 5.86 -1.03 2.72
N LEU A 16 6.81 -0.39 3.42
CA LEU A 16 8.12 -0.04 2.88
C LEU A 16 8.93 -1.28 2.51
N ALA A 17 8.97 -2.28 3.39
CA ALA A 17 9.71 -3.52 3.14
C ALA A 17 9.19 -4.25 1.90
N PHE A 18 7.87 -4.42 1.78
CA PHE A 18 7.27 -5.11 0.64
C PHE A 18 7.44 -4.32 -0.66
N ALA A 19 7.29 -3.00 -0.63
CA ALA A 19 7.52 -2.16 -1.81
C ALA A 19 8.98 -2.20 -2.29
N CYS A 20 9.96 -2.15 -1.37
CA CYS A 20 11.38 -2.28 -1.69
C CYS A 20 11.72 -3.63 -2.32
N VAL A 21 11.14 -4.73 -1.82
CA VAL A 21 11.35 -6.07 -2.39
C VAL A 21 10.83 -6.13 -3.84
N VAL A 22 9.62 -5.61 -4.08
CA VAL A 22 9.04 -5.61 -5.43
C VAL A 22 9.81 -4.70 -6.39
N ALA A 23 10.23 -3.50 -5.96
CA ALA A 23 11.06 -2.60 -6.76
C ALA A 23 12.42 -3.22 -7.10
N GLY A 24 13.08 -3.85 -6.12
CA GLY A 24 14.38 -4.49 -6.34
C GLY A 24 14.32 -5.63 -7.36
N LEU A 25 13.29 -6.47 -7.28
CA LEU A 25 13.09 -7.60 -8.20
C LEU A 25 12.59 -7.15 -9.59
N THR A 26 11.77 -6.10 -9.67
CA THR A 26 11.29 -5.58 -10.95
C THR A 26 12.38 -4.80 -11.68
N GLY A 27 13.18 -4.01 -10.95
CA GLY A 27 14.31 -3.27 -11.50
C GLY A 27 15.46 -4.16 -12.00
N SER A 28 15.76 -5.26 -11.30
CA SER A 28 16.76 -6.24 -11.77
C SER A 28 16.34 -6.91 -13.08
N TYR A 29 15.04 -7.15 -13.27
CA TYR A 29 14.52 -7.67 -14.52
C TYR A 29 14.64 -6.63 -15.64
N LEU A 30 14.22 -5.38 -15.39
CA LEU A 30 14.23 -4.33 -16.41
C LEU A 30 15.64 -4.11 -17.01
N HIS A 31 16.68 -4.22 -16.19
CA HIS A 31 18.07 -4.11 -16.65
C HIS A 31 18.52 -5.30 -17.54
N GLN A 32 17.91 -6.48 -17.38
CA GLN A 32 18.23 -7.66 -18.18
C GLN A 32 17.49 -7.70 -19.53
N VAL A 33 16.41 -6.93 -19.70
CA VAL A 33 15.58 -6.91 -20.92
C VAL A 33 15.79 -5.65 -21.78
N ASP A 34 16.96 -5.01 -21.69
CA ASP A 34 17.35 -3.90 -22.57
C ASP A 34 17.38 -4.34 -24.05
N GLY A 35 16.26 -4.12 -24.77
CA GLY A 35 16.14 -4.39 -26.22
C GLY A 35 14.87 -5.10 -26.69
N VAL A 36 13.94 -5.52 -25.81
CA VAL A 36 12.66 -6.14 -26.22
C VAL A 36 11.52 -5.12 -26.41
N SER A 37 10.56 -5.48 -27.27
CA SER A 37 9.43 -4.64 -27.67
C SER A 37 8.67 -4.03 -26.49
N SER A 38 8.54 -2.69 -26.52
CA SER A 38 7.98 -1.81 -25.47
C SER A 38 6.60 -2.23 -24.92
N TRP A 39 5.78 -2.93 -25.71
CA TRP A 39 4.42 -3.31 -25.30
C TRP A 39 4.37 -4.39 -24.21
N SER A 40 5.33 -5.32 -24.19
CA SER A 40 5.39 -6.40 -23.19
C SER A 40 5.90 -5.89 -21.83
N VAL A 41 6.85 -4.95 -21.87
CA VAL A 41 7.53 -4.41 -20.68
C VAL A 41 6.68 -3.37 -19.94
N GLY A 42 5.71 -2.74 -20.61
CA GLY A 42 4.88 -1.67 -20.04
C GLY A 42 4.18 -2.04 -18.72
N ARG A 43 3.83 -3.31 -18.53
CA ARG A 43 3.21 -3.81 -17.29
C ARG A 43 4.16 -3.74 -16.08
N HIS A 44 5.44 -4.00 -16.30
CA HIS A 44 6.46 -4.01 -15.25
C HIS A 44 6.91 -2.59 -14.90
N ILE A 45 6.91 -1.69 -15.89
CA ILE A 45 7.14 -0.25 -15.66
C ILE A 45 6.03 0.32 -14.78
N TYR A 46 4.77 -0.06 -15.03
CA TYR A 46 3.66 0.35 -14.17
C TYR A 46 3.88 -0.09 -12.71
N THR A 47 4.27 -1.34 -12.48
CA THR A 47 4.50 -1.85 -11.12
C THR A 47 5.71 -1.22 -10.44
N GLU A 48 6.76 -0.90 -11.19
CA GLU A 48 7.91 -0.15 -10.69
C GLU A 48 7.50 1.25 -10.22
N VAL A 49 6.68 1.96 -11.00
CA VAL A 49 6.18 3.30 -10.62
C VAL A 49 5.31 3.23 -9.37
N VAL A 50 4.43 2.22 -9.25
CA VAL A 50 3.61 2.01 -8.05
C VAL A 50 4.49 1.66 -6.83
N ALA A 51 5.54 0.87 -7.03
CA ALA A 51 6.52 0.57 -5.98
C ALA A 51 7.28 1.83 -5.53
N GLY A 52 7.73 2.67 -6.46
CA GLY A 52 8.38 3.95 -6.16
C GLY A 52 7.47 4.92 -5.40
N LEU A 53 6.21 5.07 -5.83
CA LEU A 53 5.24 5.91 -5.14
C LEU A 53 4.94 5.43 -3.72
N SER A 54 4.82 4.11 -3.52
CA SER A 54 4.59 3.54 -2.20
C SER A 54 5.80 3.71 -1.27
N ILE A 55 7.04 3.53 -1.75
CA ILE A 55 8.26 3.83 -0.97
C ILE A 55 8.28 5.30 -0.53
N LEU A 56 8.03 6.23 -1.47
CA LEU A 56 8.00 7.66 -1.17
C LEU A 56 6.93 7.99 -0.13
N LEU A 57 5.70 7.48 -0.29
CA LEU A 57 4.62 7.72 0.64
C LEU A 57 4.88 7.10 2.02
N SER A 58 5.41 5.88 2.10
CA SER A 58 5.75 5.24 3.37
C SER A 58 6.86 6.01 4.11
N ILE A 59 7.87 6.55 3.41
CA ILE A 59 8.91 7.38 4.02
C ILE A 59 8.35 8.74 4.47
N ILE A 60 7.56 9.41 3.62
CA ILE A 60 6.96 10.71 3.92
C ILE A 60 6.06 10.62 5.17
N TRP A 61 5.29 9.54 5.29
CA TRP A 61 4.41 9.33 6.45
C TRP A 61 5.08 8.72 7.67
N LEU A 62 6.33 8.27 7.58
CA LEU A 62 7.14 7.89 8.75
C LEU A 62 7.47 9.12 9.62
N ILE A 63 7.53 10.32 9.02
CA ILE A 63 7.79 11.56 9.74
C ILE A 63 6.47 12.10 10.31
N PRO A 64 6.31 12.18 11.65
CA PRO A 64 5.03 12.49 12.28
C PRO A 64 4.62 13.98 12.21
N PHE A 65 4.96 14.71 11.13
CA PHE A 65 4.85 16.17 11.08
C PHE A 65 3.75 16.77 10.20
N SER A 66 2.93 15.99 9.48
CA SER A 66 1.83 16.59 8.70
C SER A 66 0.49 15.90 8.90
N SER A 67 -0.37 16.63 9.61
CA SER A 67 -1.84 16.69 9.53
C SER A 67 -2.59 15.40 9.21
N SER A 68 -3.21 14.89 10.27
CA SER A 68 -4.04 13.69 10.46
C SER A 68 -5.26 13.48 9.53
N PHE A 69 -5.36 14.14 8.37
CA PHE A 69 -6.57 14.12 7.52
C PHE A 69 -6.40 13.50 6.12
N ILE A 70 -5.18 13.37 5.58
CA ILE A 70 -4.95 12.96 4.18
C ILE A 70 -4.47 11.49 4.03
N HIS A 71 -4.08 10.84 5.12
CA HIS A 71 -3.44 9.52 5.08
C HIS A 71 -4.38 8.42 4.57
N TRP A 72 -5.59 8.33 5.15
CA TRP A 72 -6.57 7.30 4.80
C TRP A 72 -6.93 7.21 3.30
N PRO A 73 -7.33 8.29 2.59
CA PRO A 73 -7.73 8.18 1.19
C PRO A 73 -6.56 7.87 0.27
N ALA A 74 -5.38 8.39 0.56
CA ALA A 74 -4.18 8.10 -0.23
C ALA A 74 -3.68 6.66 0.02
N ASP A 75 -3.78 6.14 1.24
CA ASP A 75 -3.51 4.72 1.54
C ASP A 75 -4.45 3.78 0.75
N LEU A 76 -5.74 4.13 0.68
CA LEU A 76 -6.74 3.39 -0.09
C LEU A 76 -6.43 3.43 -1.59
N PHE A 77 -6.07 4.58 -2.13
CA PHE A 77 -5.71 4.73 -3.54
C PHE A 77 -4.50 3.85 -3.90
N ILE A 78 -3.46 3.84 -3.07
CA ILE A 78 -2.29 2.98 -3.29
C ILE A 78 -2.65 1.50 -3.21
N SER A 79 -3.55 1.09 -2.30
CA SER A 79 -4.02 -0.30 -2.25
C SER A 79 -4.65 -0.75 -3.58
N ILE A 80 -5.44 0.12 -4.21
CA ILE A 80 -6.07 -0.15 -5.52
C ILE A 80 -5.00 -0.31 -6.60
N LEU A 81 -4.00 0.57 -6.62
CA LEU A 81 -2.89 0.48 -7.57
C LEU A 81 -2.10 -0.83 -7.43
N TRP A 82 -1.93 -1.33 -6.19
CA TRP A 82 -1.32 -2.63 -5.93
C TRP A 82 -2.19 -3.80 -6.36
N PHE A 83 -3.52 -3.73 -6.21
CA PHE A 83 -4.43 -4.75 -6.77
C PHE A 83 -4.38 -4.79 -8.30
N VAL A 84 -4.31 -3.63 -8.96
CA VAL A 84 -4.11 -3.55 -10.41
C VAL A 84 -2.76 -4.13 -10.82
N SER A 85 -1.70 -3.80 -10.07
CA SER A 85 -0.35 -4.35 -10.28
C SER A 85 -0.36 -5.87 -10.20
N PHE A 86 -0.98 -6.43 -9.15
CA PHE A 86 -1.16 -7.88 -9.00
C PHE A 86 -1.88 -8.50 -10.20
N GLY A 87 -3.00 -7.92 -10.64
CA GLY A 87 -3.74 -8.40 -11.81
C GLY A 87 -2.90 -8.41 -13.09
N LEU A 88 -2.11 -7.35 -13.31
CA LEU A 88 -1.22 -7.24 -14.47
C LEU A 88 -0.10 -8.28 -14.45
N LEU A 89 0.48 -8.57 -13.28
CA LEU A 89 1.50 -9.61 -13.15
C LEU A 89 0.93 -11.01 -13.36
N VAL A 90 -0.27 -11.29 -12.85
CA VAL A 90 -0.94 -12.59 -13.04
C VAL A 90 -1.31 -12.79 -14.51
N ASP A 91 -1.85 -11.77 -15.18
CA ASP A 91 -2.15 -11.81 -16.62
C ASP A 91 -0.89 -12.04 -17.46
N TRP A 92 0.23 -11.42 -17.07
CA TRP A 92 1.51 -11.65 -17.74
C TRP A 92 2.02 -13.08 -17.57
N LEU A 93 1.83 -13.69 -16.40
CA LEU A 93 2.30 -15.05 -16.14
C LEU A 93 1.54 -16.10 -16.98
N ASN A 94 0.32 -15.79 -17.43
CA ASN A 94 -0.53 -16.53 -18.38
C ASN A 94 -0.43 -18.07 -18.31
N GLY A 95 -0.30 -18.63 -17.10
CA GLY A 95 -0.14 -20.07 -16.87
C GLY A 95 1.20 -20.70 -17.30
N SER A 96 2.14 -19.94 -17.89
CA SER A 96 3.46 -20.43 -18.34
C SER A 96 4.32 -20.99 -17.21
N CYS A 97 3.99 -20.65 -15.96
CA CYS A 97 4.66 -21.07 -14.73
C CYS A 97 3.81 -21.98 -13.83
N GLY A 98 2.70 -22.53 -14.36
CA GLY A 98 1.73 -23.29 -13.57
C GLY A 98 0.85 -22.42 -12.67
N ASN A 99 0.02 -23.06 -11.85
CA ASN A 99 -0.87 -22.36 -10.92
C ASN A 99 -0.06 -21.59 -9.86
N VAL A 100 -0.45 -20.34 -9.59
CA VAL A 100 0.17 -19.43 -8.60
C VAL A 100 0.34 -20.09 -7.23
N PHE A 101 -0.59 -20.99 -6.86
CA PHE A 101 -0.62 -21.69 -5.57
C PHE A 101 -0.07 -23.13 -5.58
N ASN A 102 0.44 -23.63 -6.71
CA ASN A 102 1.07 -24.95 -6.73
C ASN A 102 2.55 -24.82 -6.35
N TRP A 103 2.90 -25.23 -5.14
CA TRP A 103 4.28 -25.25 -4.62
C TRP A 103 4.90 -26.66 -4.65
N GLU A 104 4.18 -27.67 -5.17
CA GLU A 104 4.74 -29.00 -5.38
C GLU A 104 5.68 -28.98 -6.60
N GLY A 105 6.96 -29.31 -6.39
CA GLY A 105 7.92 -29.46 -7.48
C GLY A 105 8.89 -28.29 -7.67
N ILE A 106 9.32 -27.63 -6.59
CA ILE A 106 10.50 -26.76 -6.60
C ILE A 106 11.75 -27.64 -6.80
N SER A 107 11.94 -28.18 -8.00
CA SER A 107 13.21 -28.81 -8.36
C SER A 107 14.23 -27.70 -8.64
N LEU A 108 15.26 -27.65 -7.80
CA LEU A 108 16.45 -26.78 -7.88
C LEU A 108 17.34 -27.11 -9.11
N HIS A 109 16.73 -27.55 -10.21
CA HIS A 109 17.44 -28.12 -11.37
C HIS A 109 16.85 -27.67 -12.71
N ARG A 110 16.65 -26.36 -12.85
CA ARG A 110 16.81 -25.59 -14.08
C ARG A 110 16.80 -24.11 -13.69
N THR A 111 17.36 -23.29 -14.55
CA THR A 111 17.52 -21.83 -14.46
C THR A 111 16.18 -21.08 -14.25
N ASN A 112 15.59 -21.12 -13.05
CA ASN A 112 14.16 -20.86 -12.85
C ASN A 112 13.82 -19.42 -12.44
N SER A 113 13.72 -18.51 -13.41
CA SER A 113 13.05 -17.19 -13.23
C SER A 113 11.62 -17.31 -12.68
N CYS A 114 10.99 -18.48 -12.85
CA CYS A 114 9.61 -18.77 -12.44
C CYS A 114 9.33 -18.57 -10.95
N SER A 115 10.23 -19.02 -10.06
CA SER A 115 10.03 -18.87 -8.61
C SER A 115 10.15 -17.41 -8.15
N GLU A 116 10.99 -16.63 -8.83
CA GLU A 116 11.15 -15.19 -8.59
C GLU A 116 9.85 -14.45 -8.95
N TRP A 117 9.27 -14.71 -10.13
CA TRP A 117 7.99 -14.13 -10.53
C TRP A 117 6.85 -14.44 -9.58
N LYS A 118 6.78 -15.69 -9.08
CA LYS A 118 5.79 -16.07 -8.07
C LYS A 118 5.97 -15.32 -6.75
N ALA A 119 7.22 -15.08 -6.33
CA ALA A 119 7.50 -14.29 -5.15
C ALA A 119 7.04 -12.83 -5.34
N ILE A 120 7.35 -12.20 -6.49
CA ILE A 120 6.93 -10.83 -6.79
C ILE A 120 5.40 -10.70 -6.74
N VAL A 121 4.67 -11.63 -7.35
CA VAL A 121 3.20 -11.67 -7.32
C VAL A 121 2.67 -11.76 -5.88
N ALA A 122 3.26 -12.62 -5.05
CA ALA A 122 2.84 -12.78 -3.66
C ALA A 122 3.10 -11.52 -2.83
N PHE A 123 4.27 -10.89 -2.98
CA PHE A 123 4.61 -9.65 -2.27
C PHE A 123 3.77 -8.46 -2.73
N ALA A 124 3.42 -8.38 -4.02
CA ALA A 124 2.50 -7.37 -4.53
C ALA A 124 1.10 -7.50 -3.89
N PHE A 125 0.60 -8.72 -3.73
CA PHE A 125 -0.67 -8.98 -3.06
C PHE A 125 -0.62 -8.65 -1.56
N LEU A 126 0.45 -9.03 -0.87
CA LEU A 126 0.65 -8.68 0.54
C LEU A 126 0.71 -7.16 0.72
N SER A 127 1.44 -6.46 -0.15
CA SER A 127 1.49 -5.00 -0.15
C SER A 127 0.08 -4.40 -0.29
N ALA A 128 -0.73 -4.88 -1.23
CA ALA A 128 -2.12 -4.44 -1.39
C ALA A 128 -2.94 -4.55 -0.08
N ILE A 129 -2.82 -5.69 0.61
CA ILE A 129 -3.53 -5.94 1.88
C ILE A 129 -3.02 -5.03 3.00
N VAL A 130 -1.70 -4.85 3.12
CA VAL A 130 -1.12 -4.02 4.18
C VAL A 130 -1.55 -2.56 4.01
N TRP A 131 -1.49 -2.03 2.77
CA TRP A 131 -1.98 -0.69 2.44
C TRP A 131 -3.48 -0.53 2.72
N LEU A 132 -4.28 -1.55 2.42
CA LEU A 132 -5.71 -1.57 2.75
C LEU A 132 -5.95 -1.57 4.27
N ALA A 133 -5.20 -2.36 5.03
CA ALA A 133 -5.30 -2.39 6.49
C ALA A 133 -4.95 -1.02 7.10
N SER A 134 -3.92 -0.36 6.57
CA SER A 134 -3.52 1.00 6.93
C SER A 134 -4.65 2.01 6.68
N ALA A 135 -5.27 1.95 5.50
CA ALA A 135 -6.42 2.79 5.14
C ALA A 135 -7.62 2.57 6.08
N ILE A 136 -7.95 1.31 6.39
CA ILE A 136 -9.06 0.96 7.29
C ILE A 136 -8.83 1.52 8.70
N LEU A 137 -7.62 1.37 9.23
CA LEU A 137 -7.27 1.94 10.54
C LEU A 137 -7.36 3.46 10.55
N GLY A 138 -6.87 4.11 9.51
CA GLY A 138 -6.99 5.55 9.32
C GLY A 138 -8.46 6.00 9.30
N PHE A 139 -9.31 5.30 8.55
CA PHE A 139 -10.75 5.56 8.48
C PHE A 139 -11.43 5.43 9.86
N PHE A 140 -11.18 4.33 10.57
CA PHE A 140 -11.76 4.12 11.90
C PHE A 140 -11.33 5.21 12.89
N TRP A 141 -10.07 5.66 12.83
CA TRP A 141 -9.58 6.72 13.69
C TRP A 141 -10.25 8.06 13.41
N VAL A 142 -10.40 8.45 12.14
CA VAL A 142 -11.08 9.68 11.74
C VAL A 142 -12.54 9.64 12.18
N HIS A 143 -13.25 8.56 11.89
CA HIS A 143 -14.67 8.43 12.21
C HIS A 143 -14.94 8.48 13.72
N ARG A 144 -14.08 7.85 14.55
CA ARG A 144 -14.16 7.94 16.02
C ARG A 144 -13.91 9.36 16.54
N ARG A 145 -12.97 10.11 15.96
CA ARG A 145 -12.73 11.52 16.36
C ARG A 145 -13.91 12.40 16.00
N THR A 146 -14.49 12.26 14.81
CA THR A 146 -15.66 13.04 14.38
C THR A 146 -16.88 12.78 15.27
N ALA A 147 -17.12 11.52 15.68
CA ALA A 147 -18.22 11.18 16.59
C ALA A 147 -18.10 11.86 17.97
N THR A 148 -16.87 12.07 18.46
CA THR A 148 -16.61 12.67 19.78
C THR A 148 -16.78 14.19 19.77
N HIS A 149 -16.48 14.86 18.65
CA HIS A 149 -16.69 16.30 18.48
C HIS A 149 -18.18 16.69 18.43
N SER A 150 -19.06 15.82 17.92
CA SER A 150 -20.51 16.05 17.90
C SER A 150 -21.16 16.01 19.29
N THR A 151 -20.46 15.43 20.29
CA THR A 151 -20.95 15.33 21.67
C THR A 151 -20.43 16.42 22.61
N VAL A 152 -19.72 17.43 22.12
CA VAL A 152 -19.48 18.63 22.91
C VAL A 152 -20.77 19.45 22.88
N PRO A 153 -21.54 19.56 23.97
CA PRO A 153 -22.68 20.45 23.99
C PRO A 153 -22.13 21.85 23.72
N VAL A 154 -22.58 22.46 22.62
CA VAL A 154 -22.41 23.89 22.38
C VAL A 154 -23.00 24.55 23.62
N THR A 155 -22.14 24.93 24.57
CA THR A 155 -22.51 25.76 25.71
C THR A 155 -22.85 27.10 25.09
N ARG A 156 -24.11 27.23 24.68
CA ARG A 156 -24.74 28.46 24.22
C ARG A 156 -24.55 29.45 25.35
N ARG A 157 -23.50 30.25 25.25
CA ARG A 157 -23.16 31.33 26.16
C ARG A 157 -24.39 32.23 26.18
N ARG A 158 -25.26 32.06 27.19
CA ARG A 158 -26.47 32.86 27.36
C ARG A 158 -26.01 34.29 27.56
N ARG A 159 -26.12 35.10 26.50
CA ARG A 159 -25.92 36.54 26.56
C ARG A 159 -27.09 37.10 27.36
N TRP A 160 -26.90 37.22 28.67
CA TRP A 160 -27.79 37.97 29.55
C TRP A 160 -27.65 39.45 29.22
N TYR A 161 -28.52 39.96 28.34
CA TYR A 161 -28.77 41.39 28.25
C TYR A 161 -29.87 41.71 29.25
N ARG A 162 -29.47 42.28 30.39
CA ARG A 162 -30.36 42.83 31.42
C ARG A 162 -30.25 44.34 31.31
N SER A 163 -30.99 44.96 30.39
CA SER A 163 -31.16 46.41 30.40
C SER A 163 -32.35 46.76 31.27
N ARG A 164 -32.08 47.19 32.51
CA ARG A 164 -32.97 48.06 33.26
C ARG A 164 -32.50 49.48 33.01
N VAL A 165 -33.25 50.25 32.22
CA VAL A 165 -33.60 51.67 32.40
C VAL A 165 -34.67 52.01 31.37
#